data_AF-A0A532AQ87-F1
#
_entry.id   AF-A0A532AQ87-F1
#
_cell.length_a   1.000
_cell.length_b   1.000
_cell.length_c   1.000
_cell.angle_alpha   90.00
_cell.angle_beta   90.00
_cell.angle_gamma   90.00
#
_symmetry.space_group_name_H-M   'P 1'
#
loop_
_entity.id
_entity.type
_entity.pdbx_description
1 polymer ?
#
loop_
_entity_poly.entity_id
_entity_poly.type
_entity_poly.pdbx_seq_one_letter_code
_entity_poly.pdbx_strand_id
1 'polypeptide(L)'
;SWEGSQDGHTLTMKLVEGAKWSDGDPFDADDVMFYWDDNVVDPNVSPLNGATPETFGEGTTLKAIDKHTIEWTFKDAFPRQHLYAMAYGTFCPGPSHILKTKHPKYAGTTYDEYKNGFPPEYLNMPVMGAWVPVEYRSDDVIVLRRNPYYWKVDEDGNQLPYLN
;
A
#
# COMPACT_ATOMS: atom_id res chain seq x y z
N SER A 1 5.69 -13.97 -0.86
CA SER A 1 6.99 -14.53 -0.41
C SER A 1 8.12 -13.68 -0.98
N TRP A 2 9.39 -13.93 -0.64
CA TRP A 2 10.51 -13.21 -1.23
C TRP A 2 11.78 -14.07 -1.32
N GLU A 3 12.63 -13.75 -2.28
CA GLU A 3 13.90 -14.43 -2.56
C GLU A 3 14.99 -13.39 -2.87
N GLY A 4 16.17 -13.54 -2.25
CA GLY A 4 17.32 -12.68 -2.51
C GLY A 4 18.26 -13.29 -3.57
N SER A 5 18.90 -12.46 -4.37
CA SER A 5 19.97 -12.90 -5.29
C SER A 5 21.18 -13.45 -4.54
N GLN A 6 22.02 -14.24 -5.24
CA GLN A 6 23.24 -14.82 -4.67
C GLN A 6 24.26 -13.76 -4.24
N ASP A 7 24.31 -12.62 -4.94
CA ASP A 7 25.16 -11.48 -4.58
C ASP A 7 24.55 -10.58 -3.50
N GLY A 8 23.28 -10.80 -3.15
CA GLY A 8 22.56 -10.10 -2.09
C GLY A 8 22.07 -8.69 -2.45
N HIS A 9 22.23 -8.24 -3.69
CA HIS A 9 21.82 -6.89 -4.11
C HIS A 9 20.37 -6.81 -4.59
N THR A 10 19.74 -7.93 -4.91
CA THR A 10 18.39 -7.99 -5.45
C THR A 10 17.48 -8.78 -4.52
N LEU A 11 16.24 -8.31 -4.38
CA LEU A 11 15.20 -8.99 -3.63
C LEU A 11 13.90 -9.01 -4.45
N THR A 12 13.56 -10.19 -4.96
CA THR A 12 12.33 -10.43 -5.70
C THR A 12 11.22 -10.81 -4.72
N MET A 13 10.11 -10.08 -4.73
CA MET A 13 8.95 -10.34 -3.87
C MET A 13 7.73 -10.71 -4.70
N LYS A 14 7.03 -11.76 -4.24
CA LYS A 14 5.73 -12.19 -4.75
C LYS A 14 4.62 -11.63 -3.87
N LEU A 15 3.73 -10.86 -4.49
CA LEU A 15 2.52 -10.29 -3.89
C LEU A 15 1.48 -11.39 -3.66
N VAL A 16 0.48 -11.10 -2.83
CA VAL A 16 -0.65 -12.01 -2.64
C VAL A 16 -1.49 -12.03 -3.91
N GLU A 17 -1.61 -13.20 -4.54
CA GLU A 17 -2.37 -13.36 -5.78
C GLU A 17 -3.87 -13.49 -5.51
N GLY A 18 -4.67 -12.85 -6.37
CA GLY A 18 -6.14 -12.94 -6.32
C GLY A 18 -6.80 -12.13 -5.18
N ALA A 19 -6.02 -11.44 -4.36
CA ALA A 19 -6.54 -10.53 -3.36
C ALA A 19 -7.20 -9.31 -4.03
N LYS A 20 -8.16 -8.72 -3.32
CA LYS A 20 -8.92 -7.56 -3.79
C LYS A 20 -9.02 -6.54 -2.68
N TRP A 21 -9.06 -5.27 -3.08
CA TRP A 21 -9.52 -4.17 -2.25
C TRP A 21 -10.97 -4.38 -1.83
N SER A 22 -11.41 -3.68 -0.78
CA SER A 22 -12.75 -3.87 -0.23
C SER A 22 -13.91 -3.46 -1.15
N ASP A 23 -13.63 -2.77 -2.25
CA ASP A 23 -14.58 -2.46 -3.33
C ASP A 23 -14.59 -3.52 -4.45
N GLY A 24 -13.71 -4.51 -4.37
CA GLY A 24 -13.59 -5.62 -5.32
C GLY A 24 -12.52 -5.43 -6.39
N ASP A 25 -11.84 -4.28 -6.44
CA ASP A 25 -10.73 -4.06 -7.38
C ASP A 25 -9.53 -4.95 -7.04
N PRO A 26 -8.79 -5.53 -8.01
CA PRO A 26 -7.64 -6.38 -7.72
C PRO A 26 -6.52 -5.62 -7.00
N PHE A 27 -5.92 -6.24 -5.98
CA PHE A 27 -4.65 -5.75 -5.43
C PHE A 27 -3.48 -6.32 -6.22
N ASP A 28 -2.66 -5.45 -6.80
CA ASP A 28 -1.55 -5.87 -7.64
C ASP A 28 -0.34 -4.89 -7.58
N ALA A 29 0.67 -5.14 -8.42
CA ALA A 29 1.90 -4.36 -8.45
C ALA A 29 1.67 -2.89 -8.83
N ASP A 30 0.56 -2.52 -9.48
CA ASP A 30 0.27 -1.12 -9.82
C ASP A 30 0.00 -0.28 -8.56
N ASP A 31 -0.57 -0.88 -7.51
CA ASP A 31 -0.76 -0.24 -6.20
C ASP A 31 0.57 -0.01 -5.49
N VAL A 32 1.43 -1.02 -5.55
CA VAL A 32 2.77 -0.98 -4.95
C VAL A 32 3.64 0.07 -5.65
N MET A 33 3.64 0.09 -6.99
CA MET A 33 4.41 1.04 -7.77
C MET A 33 3.86 2.46 -7.65
N PHE A 34 2.54 2.65 -7.58
CA PHE A 34 1.96 3.96 -7.29
C PHE A 34 2.41 4.48 -5.92
N TYR A 35 2.43 3.63 -4.90
CA TYR A 35 2.95 4.03 -3.59
C TYR A 35 4.43 4.43 -3.66
N TRP A 36 5.26 3.60 -4.30
CA TRP A 36 6.69 3.90 -4.43
C TRP A 36 6.97 5.16 -5.26
N ASP A 37 6.53 5.20 -6.52
CA ASP A 37 6.89 6.26 -7.47
C ASP A 37 6.26 7.61 -7.11
N ASP A 38 4.98 7.61 -6.73
CA ASP A 38 4.19 8.83 -6.61
C ASP A 38 3.97 9.27 -5.15
N ASN A 39 4.35 8.45 -4.16
CA ASN A 39 4.22 8.84 -2.73
C ASN A 39 5.53 8.75 -1.94
N VAL A 40 6.43 7.81 -2.24
CA VAL A 40 7.74 7.72 -1.57
C VAL A 40 8.80 8.52 -2.32
N VAL A 41 8.87 8.41 -3.65
CA VAL A 41 9.89 9.07 -4.48
C VAL A 41 9.53 10.53 -4.78
N ASP A 42 8.25 10.88 -4.89
CA ASP A 42 7.82 12.25 -5.12
C ASP A 42 8.09 13.13 -3.88
N PRO A 43 9.01 14.12 -3.94
CA PRO A 43 9.38 14.93 -2.79
C PRO A 43 8.27 15.89 -2.32
N ASN A 44 7.20 16.04 -3.10
CA ASN A 44 6.05 16.87 -2.73
C ASN A 44 4.99 16.09 -1.95
N VAL A 45 5.13 14.77 -1.85
CA VAL A 45 4.27 13.89 -1.07
C VAL A 45 5.04 13.42 0.15
N SER A 46 4.35 13.32 1.28
CA SER A 46 4.91 12.75 2.50
C SER A 46 3.94 11.71 3.04
N PRO A 47 4.23 10.41 2.88
CA PRO A 47 3.42 9.35 3.46
C PRO A 47 3.33 9.49 4.99
N LEU A 48 2.39 8.79 5.60
CA LEU A 48 2.32 8.71 7.06
C LEU A 48 3.67 8.23 7.62
N ASN A 49 4.18 8.91 8.66
CA ASN A 49 5.53 8.77 9.23
C ASN A 49 6.73 9.18 8.34
N GLY A 50 6.49 9.79 7.17
CA GLY A 50 7.52 10.48 6.40
C GLY A 50 8.54 9.57 5.71
N ALA A 51 8.09 8.41 5.21
CA ALA A 51 8.94 7.54 4.41
C ALA A 51 9.49 8.27 3.17
N THR A 52 10.79 8.11 2.92
CA THR A 52 11.51 8.61 1.74
C THR A 52 12.25 7.44 1.07
N PRO A 53 12.84 7.60 -0.13
CA PRO A 53 13.62 6.54 -0.76
C PRO A 53 14.75 6.02 0.15
N GLU A 54 15.41 6.91 0.90
CA GLU A 54 16.50 6.57 1.82
C GLU A 54 16.05 5.72 3.00
N THR A 55 14.76 5.73 3.34
CA THR A 55 14.18 4.79 4.34
C THR A 55 14.41 3.34 3.93
N PHE A 56 14.51 3.09 2.62
CA PHE A 56 14.74 1.78 2.01
C PHE A 56 16.17 1.57 1.53
N GLY A 57 17.09 2.50 1.85
CA GLY A 57 18.50 2.46 1.48
C GLY A 57 18.87 3.49 0.41
N GLU A 58 20.05 4.09 0.55
CA GLU A 58 20.56 5.07 -0.42
C GLU A 58 20.73 4.43 -1.81
N GLY A 59 20.07 4.99 -2.82
CA GLY A 59 20.11 4.48 -4.19
C GLY A 59 19.28 3.21 -4.42
N THR A 60 18.45 2.80 -3.46
CA THR A 60 17.52 1.70 -3.63
C THR A 60 16.51 2.01 -4.74
N THR A 61 16.24 1.03 -5.59
CA THR A 61 15.22 1.13 -6.64
C THR A 61 14.21 -0.01 -6.51
N LEU A 62 13.00 0.23 -7.00
CA LEU A 62 11.92 -0.74 -7.07
C LEU A 62 11.35 -0.75 -8.49
N LYS A 63 11.03 -1.95 -9.00
CA LYS A 63 10.30 -2.12 -10.25
C LYS A 63 9.27 -3.25 -10.13
N ALA A 64 8.19 -3.14 -10.89
CA ALA A 64 7.31 -4.27 -11.15
C ALA A 64 7.92 -5.16 -12.26
N ILE A 65 8.00 -6.46 -12.01
CA ILE A 65 8.36 -7.47 -13.01
C ILE A 65 7.10 -7.93 -13.75
N ASP A 66 6.02 -8.14 -13.00
CA ASP A 66 4.68 -8.47 -13.48
C ASP A 66 3.63 -8.02 -12.44
N LYS A 67 2.35 -8.33 -12.68
CA LYS A 67 1.24 -7.92 -11.80
C LYS A 67 1.39 -8.38 -10.35
N HIS A 68 2.10 -9.47 -10.07
CA HIS A 68 2.22 -9.99 -8.71
C HIS A 68 3.68 -10.19 -8.28
N THR A 69 4.61 -9.54 -8.98
CA THR A 69 6.05 -9.66 -8.70
C THR A 69 6.71 -8.30 -8.78
N ILE A 70 7.36 -7.90 -7.70
CA ILE A 70 8.20 -6.69 -7.63
C ILE A 70 9.64 -7.08 -7.33
N GLU A 71 10.58 -6.23 -7.72
CA GLU A 71 12.00 -6.44 -7.50
C GLU A 71 12.64 -5.18 -6.93
N TRP A 72 13.22 -5.33 -5.74
CA TRP A 72 14.07 -4.32 -5.13
C TRP A 72 15.52 -4.54 -5.55
N THR A 73 16.23 -3.44 -5.81
CA THR A 73 17.67 -3.45 -6.01
C THR A 73 18.32 -2.50 -5.02
N PHE A 74 19.30 -2.99 -4.27
CA PHE A 74 20.01 -2.29 -3.21
C PHE A 74 21.47 -2.05 -3.56
N LYS A 75 22.03 -0.94 -3.08
CA LYS A 75 23.47 -0.64 -3.17
C LYS A 75 24.30 -1.58 -2.30
N ASP A 76 23.84 -1.86 -1.07
CA ASP A 76 24.52 -2.77 -0.15
C ASP A 76 24.07 -4.22 -0.36
N ALA A 77 24.96 -5.17 -0.10
CA ALA A 77 24.64 -6.60 -0.16
C ALA A 77 23.92 -7.07 1.11
N PHE A 78 22.84 -7.84 0.94
CA PHE A 78 22.00 -8.42 1.99
C PHE A 78 21.48 -7.43 3.06
N PRO A 79 20.91 -6.27 2.71
CA PRO A 79 20.49 -5.26 3.68
C PRO A 79 19.11 -5.61 4.28
N ARG A 80 19.05 -6.74 5.00
CA ARG A 80 17.79 -7.34 5.50
C ARG A 80 17.03 -6.44 6.46
N GLN A 81 17.68 -5.41 7.04
CA GLN A 81 17.00 -4.42 7.85
C GLN A 81 15.88 -3.68 7.09
N HIS A 82 15.99 -3.52 5.77
CA HIS A 82 14.96 -2.83 4.98
C HIS A 82 13.64 -3.62 4.89
N LEU A 83 13.65 -4.94 5.18
CA LEU A 83 12.40 -5.70 5.32
C LEU A 83 11.50 -5.14 6.44
N TYR A 84 12.10 -4.63 7.51
CA TYR A 84 11.33 -4.00 8.61
C TYR A 84 10.76 -2.65 8.18
N ALA A 85 11.48 -1.91 7.32
CA ALA A 85 10.98 -0.67 6.72
C ALA A 85 9.81 -0.91 5.74
N MET A 86 9.63 -2.13 5.25
CA MET A 86 8.49 -2.49 4.40
C MET A 86 7.23 -2.83 5.21
N ALA A 87 7.30 -2.79 6.54
CA ALA A 87 6.17 -3.05 7.42
C ALA A 87 5.31 -1.79 7.65
N TYR A 88 4.42 -1.88 8.66
CA TYR A 88 3.53 -0.79 9.01
C TYR A 88 4.28 0.51 9.29
N GLY A 89 3.72 1.58 8.74
CA GLY A 89 4.16 2.93 9.01
C GLY A 89 5.12 3.50 7.97
N THR A 90 5.75 2.69 7.13
CA THR A 90 6.68 3.19 6.09
C THR A 90 6.45 2.60 4.71
N PHE A 91 5.81 1.43 4.58
CA PHE A 91 5.37 0.92 3.28
C PHE A 91 3.97 0.32 3.36
N CYS A 92 2.95 1.17 3.21
CA CYS A 92 1.53 0.78 3.27
C CYS A 92 0.81 1.32 2.03
N PRO A 93 0.80 0.59 0.90
CA PRO A 93 0.15 1.03 -0.32
C PRO A 93 -1.32 1.36 -0.09
N GLY A 94 -1.79 2.44 -0.71
CA GLY A 94 -3.21 2.77 -0.82
C GLY A 94 -3.80 2.31 -2.16
N PRO A 95 -5.13 2.35 -2.32
CA PRO A 95 -5.82 1.91 -3.54
C PRO A 95 -5.50 2.85 -4.70
N SER A 96 -4.62 2.45 -5.62
CA SER A 96 -4.11 3.35 -6.65
C SER A 96 -5.20 3.78 -7.63
N HIS A 97 -6.17 2.91 -7.92
CA HIS A 97 -7.33 3.21 -8.77
C HIS A 97 -8.21 4.34 -8.21
N ILE A 98 -8.21 4.54 -6.89
CA ILE A 98 -8.89 5.67 -6.25
C ILE A 98 -7.95 6.86 -6.11
N LEU A 99 -6.75 6.66 -5.55
CA LEU A 99 -5.84 7.77 -5.22
C LEU A 99 -5.35 8.52 -6.47
N LYS A 100 -5.11 7.81 -7.59
CA LYS A 100 -4.72 8.43 -8.87
C LYS A 100 -5.76 9.43 -9.39
N THR A 101 -7.04 9.28 -9.05
CA THR A 101 -8.11 10.21 -9.47
C THR A 101 -7.95 11.61 -8.89
N LYS A 102 -7.09 11.79 -7.88
CA LYS A 102 -6.81 13.08 -7.23
C LYS A 102 -5.35 13.44 -7.19
N HIS A 103 -4.45 12.61 -7.73
CA HIS A 103 -3.02 12.89 -7.70
C HIS A 103 -2.63 13.89 -8.82
N PRO A 104 -1.76 14.89 -8.56
CA PRO A 104 -1.47 15.99 -9.49
C PRO A 104 -1.02 15.54 -10.88
N LYS A 105 -0.18 14.49 -10.91
CA LYS A 105 0.36 13.86 -12.12
C LYS A 105 -0.72 13.33 -13.09
N TYR A 106 -1.91 13.00 -12.60
CA TYR A 106 -2.96 12.34 -13.39
C TYR A 106 -4.27 13.14 -13.46
N ALA A 107 -4.54 14.00 -12.47
CA ALA A 107 -5.84 14.64 -12.29
C ALA A 107 -5.82 16.17 -12.45
N GLY A 108 -4.64 16.79 -12.64
CA GLY A 108 -4.51 18.25 -12.75
C GLY A 108 -4.81 19.00 -11.45
N THR A 109 -4.82 18.29 -10.31
CA THR A 109 -4.94 18.83 -8.97
C THR A 109 -3.60 19.35 -8.45
N THR A 110 -3.63 20.10 -7.35
CA THR A 110 -2.45 20.46 -6.54
C THR A 110 -2.13 19.37 -5.52
N TYR A 111 -0.91 19.37 -4.96
CA TYR A 111 -0.54 18.42 -3.89
C TYR A 111 -1.38 18.60 -2.62
N ASP A 112 -1.80 19.84 -2.31
CA ASP A 112 -2.71 20.09 -1.19
C ASP A 112 -4.11 19.50 -1.44
N GLU A 113 -4.63 19.60 -2.67
CA GLU A 113 -5.90 18.96 -3.04
C GLU A 113 -5.80 17.44 -3.04
N TYR A 114 -4.65 16.87 -3.43
CA TYR A 114 -4.41 15.43 -3.34
C TYR A 114 -4.41 14.96 -1.88
N LYS A 115 -3.63 15.63 -1.03
CA LYS A 115 -3.52 15.32 0.40
C LYS A 115 -4.87 15.37 1.12
N ASN A 116 -5.72 16.33 0.76
CA ASN A 116 -7.05 16.51 1.35
C ASN A 116 -8.17 15.90 0.49
N GLY A 117 -7.81 15.09 -0.50
CA GLY A 117 -8.74 14.63 -1.54
C GLY A 117 -9.84 13.71 -1.03
N PHE A 118 -9.60 13.01 0.08
CA PHE A 118 -10.53 12.04 0.67
C PHE A 118 -10.79 12.43 2.12
N PRO A 119 -11.72 13.37 2.37
CA PRO A 119 -12.03 13.83 3.72
C PRO A 119 -12.78 12.73 4.52
N PRO A 120 -12.89 12.85 5.86
CA PRO A 120 -13.53 11.84 6.70
C PRO A 120 -14.97 11.47 6.32
N GLU A 121 -15.70 12.39 5.68
CA GLU A 121 -17.05 12.17 5.16
C GLU A 121 -17.08 11.26 3.91
N TYR A 122 -15.93 11.03 3.28
CA TYR A 122 -15.79 10.04 2.21
C TYR A 122 -15.76 8.63 2.80
N LEU A 123 -16.92 8.00 2.85
CA LEU A 123 -17.09 6.65 3.40
C LEU A 123 -16.78 5.56 2.36
N ASN A 124 -16.54 4.35 2.84
CA ASN A 124 -16.20 3.18 2.01
C ASN A 124 -14.90 3.34 1.22
N MET A 125 -13.92 4.10 1.74
CA MET A 125 -12.56 4.15 1.18
C MET A 125 -12.04 2.72 1.02
N PRO A 126 -11.59 2.30 -0.19
CA PRO A 126 -11.14 0.93 -0.39
C PRO A 126 -9.91 0.60 0.46
N VAL A 127 -9.96 -0.55 1.14
CA VAL A 127 -8.89 -1.01 2.03
C VAL A 127 -8.55 -2.48 1.82
N MET A 128 -7.29 -2.85 2.06
CA MET A 128 -6.83 -4.24 2.24
C MET A 128 -7.02 -4.74 3.68
N GLY A 129 -7.50 -3.86 4.58
CA GLY A 129 -7.76 -4.15 5.98
C GLY A 129 -9.01 -5.02 6.22
N ALA A 130 -9.18 -5.46 7.46
CA ALA A 130 -10.24 -6.40 7.86
C ALA A 130 -11.63 -5.73 7.99
N TRP A 131 -11.69 -4.42 8.20
CA TRP A 131 -12.94 -3.65 8.28
C TRP A 131 -12.82 -2.35 7.46
N VAL A 132 -13.96 -1.86 6.97
CA VAL A 132 -14.12 -0.70 6.09
C VAL A 132 -14.94 0.38 6.83
N PRO A 133 -14.56 1.67 6.81
CA PRO A 133 -15.36 2.74 7.41
C PRO A 133 -16.68 2.95 6.67
N VAL A 134 -17.80 2.86 7.40
CA VAL A 134 -19.17 2.98 6.85
C VAL A 134 -20.00 4.09 7.50
N GLU A 135 -19.54 4.67 8.61
CA GLU A 135 -20.18 5.79 9.28
C GLU A 135 -19.11 6.68 9.92
N TYR A 136 -19.33 7.99 9.86
CA TYR A 136 -18.53 9.00 10.53
C TYR A 136 -19.46 10.05 11.14
N ARG A 137 -19.28 10.34 12.43
CA ARG A 137 -19.86 11.48 13.12
C ARG A 137 -18.74 12.25 13.81
N SER A 138 -18.58 13.52 13.44
CA SER A 138 -17.55 14.40 14.00
C SER A 138 -17.60 14.40 15.51
N ASP A 139 -16.41 14.28 16.13
CA ASP A 139 -16.22 14.33 17.59
C ASP A 139 -17.02 13.28 18.38
N ASP A 140 -17.46 12.19 17.74
CA ASP A 140 -18.26 11.14 18.36
C ASP A 140 -17.78 9.73 17.97
N VAL A 141 -18.03 9.29 16.74
CA VAL A 141 -17.83 7.89 16.36
C VAL A 141 -17.41 7.69 14.92
N ILE A 142 -16.61 6.65 14.70
CA ILE A 142 -16.40 6.02 13.39
C ILE A 142 -16.86 4.57 13.51
N VAL A 143 -17.75 4.13 12.63
CA VAL A 143 -18.18 2.72 12.57
C VAL A 143 -17.53 2.05 11.37
N LEU A 144 -16.93 0.89 11.61
CA LEU A 144 -16.37 0.05 10.55
C LEU A 144 -17.17 -1.27 10.45
N ARG A 145 -17.24 -1.85 9.26
CA ARG A 145 -17.87 -3.15 8.99
C ARG A 145 -16.92 -4.10 8.31
N ARG A 146 -17.08 -5.41 8.52
CA ARG A 146 -16.22 -6.44 7.92
C ARG A 146 -16.00 -6.20 6.42
N ASN A 147 -14.76 -6.32 5.97
CA ASN A 147 -14.40 -6.29 4.56
C ASN A 147 -14.79 -7.65 3.92
N PRO A 148 -15.74 -7.69 2.98
CA PRO A 148 -16.15 -8.95 2.33
C PRO A 148 -15.06 -9.55 1.43
N TYR A 149 -14.06 -8.77 1.05
CA TYR A 149 -12.92 -9.20 0.24
C TYR A 149 -11.64 -9.43 1.06
N TYR A 150 -11.73 -9.51 2.40
CA TYR A 150 -10.55 -9.75 3.22
C TYR A 150 -9.90 -11.09 2.86
N TRP A 151 -8.58 -11.05 2.66
CA TRP A 151 -7.82 -12.12 2.03
C TRP A 151 -7.24 -13.15 3.03
N LYS A 152 -7.50 -12.99 4.33
CA LYS A 152 -7.01 -13.91 5.36
C LYS A 152 -8.11 -14.86 5.82
N VAL A 153 -7.73 -16.11 6.02
CA VAL A 153 -8.58 -17.20 6.55
C VAL A 153 -7.89 -17.83 7.76
N ASP A 154 -8.66 -18.50 8.60
CA ASP A 154 -8.12 -19.42 9.61
C ASP A 154 -7.79 -20.81 9.01
N GLU A 155 -7.36 -21.74 9.86
CA GLU A 155 -6.99 -23.10 9.44
C GLU A 155 -8.18 -23.94 8.94
N ASP A 156 -9.41 -23.59 9.35
CA ASP A 156 -10.65 -24.25 8.93
C ASP A 156 -11.25 -23.62 7.64
N GLY A 157 -10.63 -22.55 7.13
CA GLY A 157 -11.07 -21.83 5.93
C GLY A 157 -12.14 -20.77 6.19
N ASN A 158 -12.40 -20.40 7.44
CA ASN A 158 -13.32 -19.30 7.74
C ASN A 158 -12.67 -17.96 7.36
N GLN A 159 -13.38 -17.16 6.57
CA GLN A 159 -12.91 -15.83 6.20
C GLN A 159 -12.92 -14.91 7.42
N LEU A 160 -11.74 -14.37 7.75
CA LEU A 160 -11.58 -13.38 8.80
C LEU A 160 -12.14 -12.01 8.35
N PRO A 161 -12.40 -11.07 9.26
CA PRO A 161 -12.34 -11.19 10.72
C PRO A 161 -13.50 -11.99 11.32
N TYR A 162 -13.32 -12.47 12.55
CA TYR A 162 -14.41 -13.06 13.35
C TYR A 162 -15.45 -12.03 13.78
N LEU A 163 -15.02 -10.81 14.10
CA LEU A 163 -15.89 -9.70 14.51
C LEU A 163 -16.46 -8.98 13.29
N ASN A 164 -17.74 -8.62 13.34
CA ASN A 164 -18.46 -7.98 12.23
C ASN A 164 -18.39 -6.46 12.24
#